data_AF-A0A350IQX0-F1
#
_entry.id   AF-A0A350IQX0-F1
#
_cell.length_a   1.000
_cell.length_b   1.000
_cell.length_c   1.000
_cell.angle_alpha   90.00
_cell.angle_beta   90.00
_cell.angle_gamma   90.00
#
_symmetry.space_group_name_H-M   'P 1'
#
loop_
_entity.id
_entity.type
_entity.pdbx_description
1 polymer ?
#
loop_
_entity_poly.entity_id
_entity_poly.type
_entity_poly.pdbx_seq_one_letter_code
_entity_poly.pdbx_strand_id
1 'polypeptide(L)'
;MITVERVQTGVRMERRMLKVLKGLAEYLDISLGDLLEGIVLHAFEQKVPFSDATMVVVGRLKEVYGLDLTAADSHHVTSLDEGGVG
;
A
#
# COMPACT_ATOMS: atom_id res chain seq x y z
N MET A 1 22.12 -9.45 9.13
CA MET A 1 21.52 -9.55 7.79
C MET A 1 20.80 -10.89 7.72
N ILE A 2 19.52 -10.90 7.36
CA ILE A 2 18.74 -12.13 7.20
C ILE A 2 18.66 -12.40 5.70
N THR A 3 19.03 -13.61 5.27
CA THR A 3 18.88 -14.04 3.87
C THR A 3 17.47 -14.53 3.65
N VAL A 4 16.83 -14.08 2.58
CA VAL A 4 15.44 -14.44 2.23
C VAL A 4 15.35 -14.83 0.76
N GLU A 5 14.39 -15.69 0.44
CA GLU A 5 13.98 -15.98 -0.93
C GLU A 5 12.92 -14.98 -1.38
N ARG A 6 13.03 -14.47 -2.62
CA ARG A 6 12.07 -13.54 -3.20
C ARG A 6 11.33 -14.22 -4.34
N VAL A 7 10.00 -14.10 -4.35
CA VAL A 7 9.13 -14.57 -5.43
C VAL A 7 8.36 -13.40 -6.04
N GLN A 8 8.06 -13.48 -7.33
CA GLN A 8 7.27 -12.46 -8.02
C GLN A 8 5.78 -12.82 -7.93
N THR A 9 4.94 -11.81 -7.68
CA THR A 9 3.49 -11.98 -7.57
C THR A 9 2.76 -11.00 -8.47
N GLY A 10 1.65 -11.45 -9.07
CA GLY A 10 0.73 -10.62 -9.83
C GLY A 10 -0.49 -10.24 -8.98
N VAL A 11 -0.32 -9.31 -8.04
CA VAL A 11 -1.43 -8.86 -7.18
C VAL A 11 -2.22 -7.76 -7.87
N ARG A 12 -3.54 -7.89 -7.83
CA ARG A 12 -4.47 -6.83 -8.22
C ARG A 12 -4.64 -5.84 -7.06
N MET A 13 -4.55 -4.54 -7.35
CA MET A 13 -4.65 -3.48 -6.35
C MET A 13 -5.45 -2.29 -6.89
N GLU A 14 -6.11 -1.54 -6.00
CA GLU A 14 -6.73 -0.28 -6.37
C GLU A 14 -5.67 0.69 -6.94
N ARG A 15 -6.03 1.37 -8.03
CA ARG A 15 -5.09 2.14 -8.85
C ARG A 15 -4.43 3.28 -8.07
N ARG A 16 -5.19 4.04 -7.29
CA ARG A 16 -4.71 5.20 -6.52
C ARG A 16 -3.84 4.74 -5.34
N MET A 17 -4.22 3.67 -4.66
CA MET A 17 -3.43 3.00 -3.63
C MET A 17 -2.05 2.61 -4.17
N LEU A 18 -1.99 1.95 -5.33
CA LEU A 18 -0.71 1.57 -5.94
C LEU A 18 0.17 2.79 -6.24
N LYS A 19 -0.42 3.91 -6.68
CA LYS A 19 0.33 5.15 -6.93
C LYS A 19 0.87 5.76 -5.64
N VAL A 20 0.07 5.79 -4.57
CA VAL A 20 0.51 6.26 -3.24
C VAL A 20 1.66 5.40 -2.72
N LEU A 21 1.53 4.07 -2.77
CA LEU A 21 2.57 3.16 -2.30
C LEU A 21 3.87 3.28 -3.11
N LYS A 22 3.79 3.39 -4.44
CA LYS A 22 4.97 3.62 -5.29
C LYS A 22 5.65 4.96 -4.98
N GLY A 23 4.87 6.03 -4.81
CA GLY A 23 5.41 7.34 -4.45
C GLY A 23 6.06 7.35 -3.06
N LEU A 24 5.50 6.60 -2.11
CA LEU A 24 6.06 6.48 -0.77
C LEU A 24 7.36 5.65 -0.78
N ALA A 25 7.39 4.55 -1.53
CA ALA A 25 8.59 3.72 -1.67
C ALA A 25 9.76 4.53 -2.27
N GLU A 26 9.48 5.34 -3.30
CA GLU A 26 10.46 6.27 -3.89
C GLU A 26 10.94 7.31 -2.86
N TYR A 27 10.03 7.92 -2.09
CA TYR A 27 10.41 8.90 -1.06
C TYR A 27 11.31 8.30 0.03
N LEU A 28 11.11 7.04 0.37
CA LEU A 28 11.88 6.32 1.39
C LEU A 28 13.14 5.64 0.84
N ASP A 29 13.40 5.73 -0.47
CA ASP A 29 14.52 5.06 -1.16
C ASP A 29 14.56 3.54 -0.92
N ILE A 30 13.38 2.88 -1.00
CA ILE A 30 13.22 1.44 -0.85
C ILE A 30 12.37 0.84 -1.97
N SER A 31 12.44 -0.48 -2.16
CA SER A 31 11.57 -1.13 -3.13
C SER A 31 10.11 -1.16 -2.65
N LEU A 32 9.15 -1.24 -3.58
CA LEU A 32 7.74 -1.44 -3.24
C LEU A 32 7.53 -2.74 -2.44
N GLY A 33 8.32 -3.78 -2.73
CA GLY A 33 8.27 -5.05 -2.00
C GLY A 33 8.70 -4.88 -0.54
N ASP A 34 9.82 -4.19 -0.30
CA ASP A 34 10.31 -3.92 1.05
C ASP A 34 9.35 -3.04 1.85
N LEU A 35 8.74 -2.04 1.21
CA LEU A 35 7.70 -1.23 1.83
C LEU A 35 6.50 -2.09 2.26
N LEU A 36 5.99 -2.94 1.37
CA LEU A 36 4.84 -3.80 1.66
C LEU A 36 5.14 -4.82 2.75
N GLU A 37 6.29 -5.49 2.70
CA GLU A 37 6.72 -6.41 3.74
C GLU A 37 6.89 -5.71 5.08
N GLY A 38 7.46 -4.50 5.09
CA GLY A 38 7.56 -3.67 6.28
C GLY A 38 6.19 -3.36 6.90
N ILE A 39 5.21 -2.95 6.09
CA ILE A 39 3.83 -2.69 6.54
C ILE A 39 3.22 -3.97 7.14
N VAL A 40 3.36 -5.10 6.46
CA VAL A 40 2.80 -6.39 6.88
C VAL A 40 3.41 -6.86 8.21
N LEU A 41 4.73 -6.76 8.36
CA LEU A 41 5.41 -7.11 9.61
C LEU A 41 4.90 -6.28 10.80
N HIS A 42 4.75 -4.96 10.62
CA HIS A 42 4.18 -4.11 11.67
C HIS A 42 2.72 -4.47 11.97
N ALA A 43 1.91 -4.77 10.94
CA ALA A 43 0.53 -5.20 11.12
C ALA A 43 0.42 -6.52 11.89
N PHE A 44 1.28 -7.51 11.58
CA PHE A 44 1.35 -8.78 12.32
C PHE A 44 1.74 -8.59 13.79
N GLU A 45 2.57 -7.58 14.09
CA GLU A 45 2.95 -7.22 15.45
C GLU A 45 2.00 -6.21 16.13
N GLN A 46 0.91 -5.81 15.47
CA GLN A 46 -0.01 -4.76 15.94
C GLN A 46 0.68 -3.41 16.24
N LYS A 47 1.69 -3.06 15.46
CA LYS A 47 2.45 -1.80 15.56
C LYS A 47 2.10 -0.84 14.42
N VAL A 48 2.37 0.45 14.65
CA VAL A 48 2.26 1.48 13.62
C VAL A 48 3.45 1.41 12.65
N PRO A 49 3.23 1.34 11.32
CA PRO A 49 4.30 1.14 10.33
C PRO A 49 5.08 2.42 9.98
N PHE A 50 4.55 3.59 10.33
CA PHE A 50 5.07 4.88 9.88
C PHE A 50 5.20 5.87 11.03
N SER A 51 6.22 6.73 10.96
CA SER A 51 6.35 7.90 11.83
C SER A 51 5.39 9.01 11.42
N ASP A 52 5.19 9.99 12.30
CA ASP A 52 4.36 11.17 11.99
C ASP A 52 4.85 11.92 10.73
N ALA A 53 6.17 12.03 10.57
CA ALA A 53 6.76 12.67 9.38
C ALA A 53 6.43 11.89 8.10
N THR A 54 6.50 10.56 8.14
CA THR A 54 6.12 9.71 7.01
C THR A 54 4.62 9.80 6.73
N MET A 55 3.78 9.88 7.77
CA MET A 55 2.34 10.05 7.63
C MET A 55 1.95 11.38 6.95
N VAL A 56 2.70 12.47 7.17
CA VAL A 56 2.52 13.73 6.41
C VAL A 56 2.74 13.51 4.91
N VAL A 57 3.77 12.75 4.54
CA VAL A 57 4.06 12.44 3.13
C VAL A 57 2.96 11.57 2.53
N VAL A 58 2.48 10.56 3.27
CA VAL A 58 1.33 9.74 2.87
C VAL A 58 0.11 10.63 2.60
N GLY A 59 -0.20 11.58 3.48
CA GLY A 59 -1.31 12.52 3.30
C GLY A 59 -1.20 13.31 1.98
N ARG A 60 -0.03 13.89 1.71
CA ARG A 60 0.22 14.62 0.46
C ARG A 60 0.09 13.74 -0.78
N LEU A 61 0.60 12.50 -0.74
CA LEU A 61 0.46 11.56 -1.84
C LEU A 61 -1.00 11.16 -2.06
N LYS A 62 -1.77 10.96 -0.98
CA LYS A 62 -3.21 10.71 -1.06
C LYS A 62 -3.94 11.87 -1.73
N GLU A 63 -3.62 13.11 -1.38
CA GLU A 63 -4.17 14.31 -2.02
C GLU A 63 -3.84 14.36 -3.51
N VAL A 64 -2.57 14.19 -3.88
CA VAL A 64 -2.10 14.23 -5.27
C VAL A 64 -2.80 13.18 -6.14
N TYR A 65 -3.02 11.98 -5.60
CA TYR A 65 -3.61 10.88 -6.35
C TYR A 65 -5.12 10.72 -6.16
N GLY A 66 -5.74 11.51 -5.29
CA GLY A 66 -7.16 11.42 -4.96
C GLY A 66 -7.55 10.13 -4.24
N LEU A 67 -6.67 9.58 -3.38
CA LEU A 67 -6.99 8.39 -2.59
C LEU A 67 -7.77 8.78 -1.33
N ASP A 68 -9.05 8.44 -1.32
CA ASP A 68 -10.02 8.69 -0.25
C ASP A 68 -10.29 7.46 0.63
N LEU A 69 -9.87 6.27 0.21
CA LEU A 69 -10.03 5.03 0.99
C LEU A 69 -9.38 5.12 2.37
N THR A 70 -10.03 4.45 3.31
CA THR A 70 -9.66 4.32 4.71
C THR A 70 -9.58 2.85 5.12
N ALA A 71 -9.14 2.58 6.35
CA ALA A 71 -9.14 1.22 6.89
C ALA A 71 -10.56 0.63 7.01
N ALA A 72 -11.60 1.46 7.13
CA ALA A 72 -12.99 0.99 7.19
C ALA A 72 -13.46 0.38 5.85
N ASP A 73 -12.83 0.75 4.74
CA ASP A 73 -13.14 0.23 3.41
C ASP A 73 -12.40 -1.09 3.12
N SER A 74 -11.51 -1.54 4.02
CA SER A 74 -10.73 -2.75 3.81
C SER A 74 -11.63 -3.95 3.58
N HIS A 75 -11.36 -4.72 2.52
CA HIS A 75 -12.15 -5.89 2.09
C HIS A 75 -13.59 -5.58 1.63
N HIS A 76 -14.00 -4.31 1.60
CA HIS A 76 -15.35 -3.86 1.22
C HIS A 76 -15.37 -3.07 -0.10
N VAL A 77 -14.30 -3.14 -0.90
CA VAL A 77 -14.19 -2.46 -2.20
C VAL A 77 -14.65 -3.40 -3.33
N THR A 78 -15.67 -2.98 -4.08
CA THR A 78 -16.12 -3.68 -5.30
C THR A 78 -15.31 -3.24 -6.51
N SER A 79 -14.97 -4.17 -7.39
CA SER A 79 -14.24 -3.85 -8.62
C SER A 79 -15.20 -3.59 -9.79
N LEU A 80 -14.92 -2.56 -10.60
CA LEU A 80 -15.78 -2.17 -11.73
C LEU A 80 -15.89 -3.23 -12.85
N ASP A 81 -14.98 -4.20 -12.88
CA ASP A 81 -14.95 -5.32 -13.82
C ASP A 81 -15.61 -6.59 -13.26
N GLU A 82 -16.20 -6.55 -12.05
CA GLU A 82 -17.08 -7.60 -11.53
C GLU A 82 -18.49 -7.55 -12.17
N GLY A 83 -18.67 -6.76 -13.23
CA GLY A 83 -19.85 -6.73 -14.10
C GLY A 83 -19.66 -7.58 -15.36
N GLY A 84 -19.65 -8.91 -15.20
CA GLY A 84 -19.67 -9.87 -16.30
C GLY A 84 -20.94 -10.73 -16.27
N VAL A 85 -21.88 -10.40 -17.17
CA VAL A 85 -23.07 -11.17 -17.62
C VAL A 85 -24.22 -11.32 -16.61
N GLY A 86 -25.19 -10.41 -16.73
CA GLY A 86 -26.60 -10.82 -16.71
C GLY A 86 -27.04 -11.27 -18.10
#